data_AF-A0A3B8HA82-F1
#
_entry.id   AF-A0A3B8HA82-F1
#
_cell.length_a   1.000
_cell.length_b   1.000
_cell.length_c   1.000
_cell.angle_alpha   90.00
_cell.angle_beta   90.00
_cell.angle_gamma   90.00
#
_symmetry.space_group_name_H-M   'P 1'
#
loop_
_entity.id
_entity.type
_entity.pdbx_description
1 polymer ?
#
loop_
_entity_poly.entity_id
_entity_poly.type
_entity_poly.pdbx_seq_one_letter_code
_entity_poly.pdbx_strand_id
1 'polypeptide(L)'
;MLTGMDISVTPGIVLFIIGIFGPAVSAILLTCLTGDQQERREYWSRLTSFKRIGLRWYAIIILMAPVCSVLAILTGLVIKGNLPALDTALGYVTNPWTIIPFAIVTMIYGPFPEELGWRGYALDRLQRKWHALASSLVLGVIWAVWHTPIFFMRGSLLSEVLPLWSTQFWVSMGPGILATAVVMTWIYNNTQCSTLAAILVHFMMNFTLEFLRLPGDLKTYQFVWLTIIAIVVTLVYGPATLTGKVRRRPVGMEQESA
;
A
#
# COMPACT_ATOMS: atom_id res chain seq x y z
N MET A 1 12.67 16.64 -17.94
CA MET A 1 13.13 17.31 -16.71
C MET A 1 12.61 16.49 -15.53
N LEU A 2 13.31 15.52 -14.93
CA LEU A 2 14.77 15.24 -14.84
C LEU A 2 15.56 16.26 -14.00
N THR A 3 14.95 16.94 -13.03
CA THR A 3 15.62 18.09 -12.41
C THR A 3 16.69 17.75 -11.37
N GLY A 4 16.84 16.48 -10.94
CA GLY A 4 17.86 16.09 -9.94
C GLY A 4 17.79 16.92 -8.65
N MET A 5 16.62 17.52 -8.40
CA MET A 5 16.42 18.43 -7.29
C MET A 5 16.50 17.67 -5.98
N ASP A 6 17.16 18.29 -5.02
CA ASP A 6 17.21 17.81 -3.65
C ASP A 6 15.83 17.97 -3.01
N ILE A 7 15.34 16.95 -2.32
CA ILE A 7 14.07 17.01 -1.61
C ILE A 7 14.09 18.05 -0.47
N SER A 8 15.28 18.46 -0.01
CA SER A 8 15.47 19.44 1.06
C SER A 8 15.37 20.90 0.61
N VAL A 9 15.39 21.19 -0.69
CA VAL A 9 15.20 22.57 -1.20
C VAL A 9 13.71 22.88 -1.40
N THR A 10 13.30 24.14 -1.20
CA THR A 10 11.89 24.56 -1.18
C THR A 10 11.05 24.05 -2.36
N PRO A 11 11.51 24.11 -3.63
CA PRO A 11 10.74 23.54 -4.74
C PRO A 11 10.57 22.02 -4.65
N GLY A 12 11.58 21.31 -4.15
CA GLY A 12 11.53 19.86 -3.91
C GLY A 12 10.52 19.50 -2.82
N ILE A 13 10.48 20.24 -1.72
CA ILE A 13 9.51 20.06 -0.64
C ILE A 13 8.07 20.27 -1.15
N VAL A 14 7.83 21.35 -1.91
CA VAL A 14 6.50 21.65 -2.45
C VAL A 14 6.02 20.54 -3.40
N LEU A 15 6.88 20.10 -4.32
CA LEU A 15 6.56 19.01 -5.23
C LEU A 15 6.30 17.68 -4.50
N PHE A 16 7.06 17.40 -3.44
CA PHE A 16 6.87 16.23 -2.62
C PHE A 16 5.52 16.25 -1.89
N ILE A 17 5.15 17.37 -1.28
CA ILE A 17 3.85 17.55 -0.61
C ILE A 17 2.70 17.40 -1.62
N ILE A 18 2.79 18.07 -2.79
CA ILE A 18 1.76 17.96 -3.83
C ILE A 18 1.65 16.51 -4.32
N GLY A 19 2.78 15.82 -4.49
CA GLY A 19 2.83 14.42 -4.88
C GLY A 19 2.05 13.55 -3.89
N ILE A 20 2.42 13.62 -2.61
CA ILE A 20 1.84 12.81 -1.52
C ILE A 20 0.35 13.08 -1.33
N PHE A 21 -0.06 14.35 -1.26
CA PHE A 21 -1.43 14.72 -0.96
C PHE A 21 -2.33 14.76 -2.21
N GLY A 22 -1.76 14.68 -3.41
CA GLY A 22 -2.47 14.70 -4.68
C GLY A 22 -3.62 13.69 -4.76
N PRO A 23 -3.42 12.39 -4.45
CA PRO A 23 -4.49 11.40 -4.43
C PRO A 23 -5.63 11.74 -3.46
N ALA A 24 -5.31 12.15 -2.23
CA ALA A 24 -6.31 12.56 -1.23
C ALA A 24 -7.12 13.77 -1.69
N VAL A 25 -6.45 14.84 -2.12
CA VAL A 25 -7.11 16.07 -2.57
C VAL A 25 -8.02 15.79 -3.77
N SER A 26 -7.53 15.02 -4.74
CA SER A 26 -8.32 14.64 -5.92
C SER A 26 -9.57 13.85 -5.53
N ALA A 27 -9.43 12.86 -4.64
CA ALA A 27 -10.56 12.05 -4.18
C ALA A 27 -11.59 12.85 -3.37
N ILE A 28 -11.15 13.71 -2.46
CA ILE A 28 -12.06 14.57 -1.69
C ILE A 28 -12.81 15.52 -2.63
N LEU A 29 -12.12 16.20 -3.53
CA LEU A 29 -12.74 17.11 -4.49
C LEU A 29 -13.76 16.39 -5.38
N LEU A 30 -13.38 15.26 -5.98
CA LEU A 30 -14.29 14.52 -6.85
C LEU A 30 -15.48 13.95 -6.06
N THR A 31 -15.27 13.47 -4.83
CA THR A 31 -16.38 12.98 -3.98
C THR A 31 -17.36 14.11 -3.63
N CYS A 32 -16.86 15.32 -3.37
CA CYS A 32 -17.70 16.49 -3.09
C CYS A 32 -18.44 17.00 -4.34
N LEU A 33 -17.80 16.98 -5.50
CA LEU A 33 -18.35 17.52 -6.74
C LEU A 33 -19.31 16.56 -7.45
N THR A 34 -19.05 15.25 -7.41
CA THR A 34 -19.82 14.27 -8.18
C THR A 34 -20.69 13.36 -7.32
N GLY A 35 -20.37 13.21 -6.03
CA GLY A 35 -21.05 12.25 -5.16
C GLY A 35 -22.30 12.84 -4.53
N ASP A 36 -23.36 12.03 -4.42
CA ASP A 36 -24.55 12.39 -3.65
C ASP A 36 -24.30 12.36 -2.13
N GLN A 37 -25.31 12.71 -1.32
CA GLN A 37 -25.17 12.73 0.14
C GLN A 37 -24.84 11.36 0.73
N GLN A 38 -25.33 10.28 0.14
CA GLN A 38 -25.11 8.91 0.59
C GLN A 38 -23.68 8.45 0.25
N GLU A 39 -23.20 8.71 -0.97
CA GLU A 39 -21.82 8.43 -1.38
C GLU A 39 -20.82 9.18 -0.50
N ARG A 40 -21.07 10.46 -0.21
CA ARG A 40 -20.22 11.24 0.71
C ARG A 40 -20.20 10.64 2.11
N ARG A 41 -21.35 10.28 2.67
CA ARG A 41 -21.44 9.66 4.00
C ARG A 41 -20.72 8.31 4.05
N GLU A 42 -20.86 7.50 3.01
CA GLU A 42 -20.22 6.19 2.93
C GLU A 42 -18.70 6.30 2.82
N TYR A 43 -18.18 7.28 2.05
CA TYR A 43 -16.75 7.58 1.97
C TYR A 43 -16.14 7.85 3.36
N TRP A 44 -16.75 8.76 4.13
CA TRP A 44 -16.28 9.10 5.48
C TRP A 44 -16.49 7.97 6.50
N SER A 45 -17.57 7.19 6.35
CA SER A 45 -17.84 6.03 7.20
C SER A 45 -16.76 4.95 7.04
N ARG A 46 -16.31 4.68 5.82
CA ARG A 46 -15.26 3.69 5.54
C ARG A 46 -13.89 4.10 6.07
N LEU A 47 -13.65 5.41 6.19
CA LEU A 47 -12.42 5.98 6.73
C LEU A 47 -12.32 5.89 8.25
N THR A 48 -13.45 5.95 8.97
CA THR A 48 -13.48 6.08 10.43
C THR A 48 -14.07 4.87 11.17
N SER A 49 -14.75 3.97 10.47
CA SER A 49 -15.44 2.84 11.10
C SER A 49 -14.53 1.63 11.34
N PHE A 50 -14.01 1.53 12.57
CA PHE A 50 -13.29 0.35 13.06
C PHE A 50 -14.15 -0.92 13.10
N LYS A 51 -15.49 -0.77 13.16
CA LYS A 51 -16.44 -1.89 13.22
C LYS A 51 -16.50 -2.71 11.92
N ARG A 52 -16.05 -2.14 10.80
CA ARG A 52 -15.98 -2.86 9.50
C ARG A 52 -14.88 -3.93 9.48
N ILE A 53 -13.90 -3.84 10.39
CA ILE A 53 -12.73 -4.70 10.44
C ILE A 53 -12.95 -5.76 11.52
N GLY A 54 -13.12 -7.01 11.11
CA GLY A 54 -13.20 -8.15 12.05
C GLY A 54 -11.83 -8.46 12.67
N LEU A 55 -11.80 -9.08 13.86
CA LEU A 55 -10.56 -9.35 14.61
C LEU A 55 -9.50 -10.11 13.79
N ARG A 56 -9.92 -11.11 13.01
CA ARG A 56 -9.04 -11.86 12.10
C ARG A 56 -8.31 -10.95 11.11
N TRP A 57 -8.95 -9.87 10.66
CA TRP A 57 -8.38 -8.93 9.71
C TRP A 57 -7.39 -7.98 10.37
N TYR A 58 -7.62 -7.57 11.62
CA TYR A 58 -6.58 -6.87 12.37
C TYR A 58 -5.32 -7.71 12.50
N ALA A 59 -5.45 -9.00 12.81
CA ALA A 59 -4.30 -9.91 12.86
C ALA A 59 -3.58 -9.99 11.50
N ILE A 60 -4.32 -10.16 10.40
CA ILE A 60 -3.72 -10.17 9.05
C ILE A 60 -3.02 -8.84 8.74
N ILE A 61 -3.65 -7.69 9.01
CA ILE A 61 -3.10 -6.35 8.79
C ILE A 61 -1.78 -6.17 9.55
N ILE A 62 -1.74 -6.55 10.83
CA ILE A 62 -0.57 -6.40 11.70
C ILE A 62 0.55 -7.37 11.30
N LEU A 63 0.21 -8.61 10.95
CA LEU A 63 1.19 -9.68 10.73
C LEU A 63 1.68 -9.79 9.28
N MET A 64 0.96 -9.26 8.29
CA MET A 64 1.29 -9.42 6.87
C MET A 64 2.74 -9.02 6.57
N ALA A 65 3.13 -7.80 6.95
CA ALA A 65 4.46 -7.28 6.65
C ALA A 65 5.56 -7.97 7.51
N PRO A 66 5.41 -8.13 8.84
CA PRO A 66 6.37 -8.88 9.66
C PRO A 66 6.60 -10.31 9.18
N VAL A 67 5.54 -11.04 8.78
CA VAL A 67 5.66 -12.40 8.26
C VAL A 67 6.45 -12.41 6.95
N CYS A 68 6.18 -11.50 6.01
CA CYS A 68 6.97 -11.39 4.78
C CYS A 68 8.45 -11.09 5.06
N SER A 69 8.74 -10.23 6.05
CA SER A 69 10.11 -9.92 6.47
C SER A 69 10.81 -11.13 7.07
N VAL A 70 10.14 -11.90 7.94
CA VAL A 70 10.70 -13.13 8.52
C VAL A 70 10.98 -14.16 7.44
N LEU A 71 10.05 -14.38 6.50
CA LEU A 71 10.25 -15.29 5.38
C LEU A 71 11.43 -14.86 4.49
N ALA A 72 11.60 -13.56 4.27
CA ALA A 72 12.75 -13.02 3.55
C ALA A 72 14.08 -13.28 4.28
N ILE A 73 14.13 -13.03 5.59
CA ILE A 73 15.30 -13.30 6.43
C ILE A 73 15.65 -14.79 6.42
N LEU A 74 14.66 -15.67 6.58
CA LEU A 74 14.87 -17.12 6.52
C LEU A 74 15.39 -17.57 5.15
N THR A 75 14.87 -16.99 4.06
CA THR A 75 15.35 -17.25 2.70
C THR A 75 16.81 -16.82 2.56
N GLY A 76 17.15 -15.62 3.04
CA GLY A 76 18.53 -15.12 3.07
C GLY A 76 19.46 -16.01 3.90
N LEU A 77 19.02 -16.48 5.07
CA LEU A 77 19.78 -17.39 5.92
C LEU A 77 20.10 -18.71 5.19
N VAL A 78 19.11 -19.29 4.50
CA VAL A 78 19.31 -20.55 3.74
C VAL A 78 20.27 -20.35 2.56
N ILE A 79 20.18 -19.22 1.85
CA ILE A 79 20.98 -18.97 0.65
C ILE A 79 22.40 -18.49 0.99
N LYS A 80 22.54 -17.63 2.01
CA LYS A 80 23.78 -16.90 2.32
C LYS A 80 24.47 -17.34 3.61
N GLY A 81 23.77 -18.07 4.47
CA GLY A 81 24.33 -18.58 5.73
C GLY A 81 24.49 -17.53 6.84
N ASN A 82 23.93 -16.32 6.70
CA ASN A 82 24.01 -15.29 7.72
C ASN A 82 22.66 -14.59 7.96
N LEU A 83 22.53 -13.98 9.14
CA LEU A 83 21.41 -13.12 9.51
C LEU A 83 21.77 -11.66 9.22
N PRO A 84 20.80 -10.81 8.83
CA PRO A 84 21.06 -9.39 8.67
C PRO A 84 21.33 -8.73 10.02
N ALA A 85 22.13 -7.68 10.00
CA ALA A 85 22.16 -6.73 11.10
C ALA A 85 20.78 -6.03 11.20
N LEU A 86 20.31 -5.84 12.43
CA LEU A 86 19.02 -5.19 12.74
C LEU A 86 19.24 -3.89 13.50
N ASP A 87 20.31 -3.16 13.17
CA ASP A 87 20.76 -1.99 13.93
C ASP A 87 19.70 -0.90 14.04
N THR A 88 18.92 -0.66 12.97
CA THR A 88 17.80 0.28 12.97
C THR A 88 16.72 -0.14 13.97
N ALA A 89 16.31 -1.42 13.95
CA ALA A 89 15.34 -1.96 14.89
C ALA A 89 15.86 -1.91 16.33
N LEU A 90 17.15 -2.24 16.56
CA LEU A 90 17.81 -2.13 17.85
C LEU A 90 17.84 -0.67 18.35
N GLY A 91 18.07 0.30 17.46
CA GLY A 91 17.99 1.72 17.77
C GLY A 91 16.61 2.12 18.32
N TYR A 92 15.53 1.64 17.68
CA TYR A 92 14.18 1.88 18.17
C TYR A 92 13.87 1.16 19.50
N VAL A 93 14.37 -0.06 19.69
CA VAL A 93 14.18 -0.82 20.94
C VAL A 93 14.92 -0.18 22.11
N THR A 94 16.13 0.34 21.88
CA THR A 94 16.93 1.02 22.91
C THR A 94 16.41 2.42 23.22
N ASN A 95 15.76 3.09 22.27
CA ASN A 95 15.10 4.38 22.49
C ASN A 95 13.62 4.34 22.03
N PRO A 96 12.74 3.70 22.82
CA PRO A 96 11.35 3.43 22.41
C PRO A 96 10.52 4.70 22.21
N TRP A 97 10.91 5.83 22.81
CA TRP A 97 10.24 7.12 22.63
C TRP A 97 10.28 7.63 21.19
N THR A 98 11.24 7.16 20.39
CA THR A 98 11.36 7.51 18.96
C THR A 98 10.37 6.78 18.06
N ILE A 99 9.75 5.69 18.55
CA ILE A 99 8.78 4.89 17.77
C ILE A 99 7.51 5.68 17.47
N ILE A 100 7.02 6.47 18.43
CA ILE A 100 5.79 7.26 18.28
C ILE A 100 5.93 8.31 17.16
N PRO A 101 6.92 9.22 17.18
CA PRO A 101 7.08 10.19 16.09
C PRO A 101 7.36 9.50 14.76
N PHE A 102 8.13 8.41 14.75
CA PHE A 102 8.37 7.60 13.55
C PHE A 102 7.07 7.02 12.96
N ALA A 103 6.19 6.47 13.80
CA ALA A 103 4.89 5.95 13.39
C ALA A 103 3.98 7.07 12.83
N ILE A 104 3.95 8.23 13.49
CA ILE A 104 3.15 9.38 13.03
C ILE A 104 3.64 9.88 11.67
N VAL A 105 4.95 10.07 11.50
CA VAL A 105 5.54 10.49 10.23
C VAL A 105 5.25 9.47 9.13
N THR A 106 5.46 8.18 9.42
CA THR A 106 5.19 7.10 8.47
C THR A 106 3.73 7.10 8.04
N MET A 107 2.78 7.32 8.95
CA MET A 107 1.35 7.37 8.65
C MET A 107 0.97 8.58 7.78
N ILE A 108 1.46 9.77 8.11
CA ILE A 108 1.06 11.04 7.48
C ILE A 108 1.68 11.21 6.10
N TYR A 109 2.92 10.77 5.88
CA TYR A 109 3.65 10.99 4.62
C TYR A 109 3.56 9.83 3.63
N GLY A 110 2.61 8.91 3.79
CA GLY A 110 2.35 7.87 2.79
C GLY A 110 0.95 7.27 2.92
N PRO A 111 0.75 6.29 3.82
CA PRO A 111 -0.46 5.48 3.93
C PRO A 111 -1.75 6.30 4.02
N PHE A 112 -1.81 7.31 4.89
CA PHE A 112 -3.03 8.07 5.06
C PHE A 112 -3.45 8.82 3.77
N PRO A 113 -2.67 9.80 3.26
CA PRO A 113 -3.08 10.57 2.09
C PRO A 113 -3.18 9.73 0.80
N GLU A 114 -2.35 8.70 0.64
CA GLU A 114 -2.43 7.84 -0.55
C GLU A 114 -3.72 7.02 -0.58
N GLU A 115 -4.06 6.35 0.52
CA GLU A 115 -5.19 5.42 0.54
C GLU A 115 -6.56 6.12 0.48
N LEU A 116 -6.65 7.39 0.92
CA LEU A 116 -7.82 8.23 0.67
C LEU A 116 -8.15 8.29 -0.83
N GLY A 117 -7.12 8.42 -1.68
CA GLY A 117 -7.24 8.43 -3.13
C GLY A 117 -7.45 7.03 -3.71
N TRP A 118 -6.50 6.12 -3.44
CA TRP A 118 -6.43 4.85 -4.14
C TRP A 118 -7.56 3.90 -3.76
N ARG A 119 -7.75 3.61 -2.47
CA ARG A 119 -8.76 2.64 -1.99
C ARG A 119 -10.02 3.34 -1.51
N GLY A 120 -9.93 4.61 -1.12
CA GLY A 120 -11.08 5.44 -0.76
C GLY A 120 -11.92 5.86 -1.97
N TYR A 121 -11.32 6.00 -3.16
CA TYR A 121 -12.03 6.50 -4.35
C TYR A 121 -11.83 5.67 -5.62
N ALA A 122 -10.56 5.44 -6.02
CA ALA A 122 -10.25 4.88 -7.35
C ALA A 122 -10.58 3.39 -7.48
N LEU A 123 -10.17 2.58 -6.51
CA LEU A 123 -10.32 1.12 -6.54
C LEU A 123 -11.78 0.69 -6.68
N ASP A 124 -12.68 1.34 -5.95
CA ASP A 124 -14.11 1.08 -6.01
C ASP A 124 -14.67 1.29 -7.42
N ARG A 125 -14.29 2.38 -8.07
CA ARG A 125 -14.73 2.72 -9.43
C ARG A 125 -14.14 1.75 -10.45
N LEU A 126 -12.88 1.35 -10.29
CA LEU A 126 -12.27 0.30 -11.11
C LEU A 126 -13.02 -1.02 -10.94
N GLN A 127 -13.32 -1.42 -9.70
CA GLN A 127 -14.09 -2.61 -9.37
C GLN A 127 -15.58 -2.54 -9.75
N ARG A 128 -16.10 -1.41 -10.25
CA ARG A 128 -17.41 -1.35 -10.93
C ARG A 128 -17.28 -1.83 -12.39
N LYS A 129 -16.18 -1.51 -13.06
CA LYS A 129 -15.93 -1.85 -14.48
C LYS A 129 -15.27 -3.22 -14.68
N TRP A 130 -14.34 -3.59 -13.81
CA TRP A 130 -13.56 -4.82 -13.90
C TRP A 130 -13.68 -5.68 -12.64
N HIS A 131 -13.22 -6.93 -12.73
CA HIS A 131 -13.13 -7.81 -11.57
C HIS A 131 -11.97 -7.42 -10.64
N ALA A 132 -11.99 -7.90 -9.40
CA ALA A 132 -11.07 -7.46 -8.35
C ALA A 132 -9.60 -7.55 -8.76
N LEU A 133 -9.14 -8.70 -9.31
CA LEU A 133 -7.75 -8.84 -9.76
C LEU A 133 -7.37 -7.82 -10.84
N ALA A 134 -8.19 -7.63 -11.87
CA ALA A 134 -7.90 -6.67 -12.94
C ALA A 134 -7.86 -5.24 -12.41
N SER A 135 -8.81 -4.87 -11.54
CA SER A 135 -8.80 -3.57 -10.86
C SER A 135 -7.56 -3.35 -10.00
N SER A 136 -7.11 -4.37 -9.27
CA SER A 136 -5.88 -4.32 -8.49
C SER A 136 -4.65 -4.13 -9.36
N LEU A 137 -4.55 -4.84 -10.49
CA LEU A 137 -3.41 -4.75 -11.39
C LEU A 137 -3.36 -3.39 -12.09
N VAL A 138 -4.50 -2.89 -12.59
CA VAL A 138 -4.56 -1.55 -13.19
C VAL A 138 -4.19 -0.48 -12.17
N LEU A 139 -4.75 -0.56 -10.95
CA LEU A 139 -4.40 0.37 -9.88
C LEU A 139 -2.92 0.26 -9.51
N GLY A 140 -2.36 -0.94 -9.44
CA GLY A 140 -0.95 -1.17 -9.15
C GLY A 140 -0.02 -0.57 -10.21
N VAL A 141 -0.37 -0.66 -11.50
CA VAL A 141 0.39 0.01 -12.58
C VAL A 141 0.33 1.52 -12.44
N ILE A 142 -0.85 2.09 -12.20
CA ILE A 142 -1.01 3.54 -11.97
C ILE A 142 -0.17 3.98 -10.77
N TRP A 143 -0.18 3.18 -9.70
CA TRP A 143 0.56 3.46 -8.48
C TRP A 143 2.09 3.36 -8.70
N ALA A 144 2.57 2.42 -9.52
CA ALA A 144 3.98 2.31 -9.92
C ALA A 144 4.44 3.53 -10.74
N VAL A 145 3.62 3.96 -11.71
CA VAL A 145 3.90 5.17 -12.48
C VAL A 145 3.92 6.40 -11.57
N TRP A 146 2.98 6.50 -10.62
CA TRP A 146 2.93 7.60 -9.65
C TRP A 146 4.15 7.65 -8.73
N HIS A 147 4.72 6.50 -8.35
CA HIS A 147 5.95 6.44 -7.56
C HIS A 147 7.21 6.79 -8.36
N THR A 148 7.19 6.67 -9.68
CA THR A 148 8.39 6.82 -10.52
C THR A 148 9.15 8.15 -10.32
N PRO A 149 8.50 9.33 -10.20
CA PRO A 149 9.19 10.60 -10.00
C PRO A 149 10.10 10.65 -8.76
N ILE A 150 9.76 9.98 -7.66
CA ILE A 150 10.51 10.08 -6.40
C ILE A 150 11.93 9.48 -6.51
N PHE A 151 12.12 8.54 -7.44
CA PHE A 151 13.43 7.93 -7.71
C PHE A 151 14.39 8.86 -8.46
N PHE A 152 13.89 9.96 -9.03
CA PHE A 152 14.70 10.99 -9.69
C PHE A 152 15.04 12.17 -8.76
N MET A 153 14.52 12.18 -7.52
CA MET A 153 14.78 13.20 -6.52
C MET A 153 15.93 12.77 -5.60
N ARG A 154 16.93 13.65 -5.42
CA ARG A 154 18.07 13.38 -4.52
C ARG A 154 17.63 13.49 -3.06
N GLY A 155 18.13 12.61 -2.20
CA GLY A 155 17.80 12.58 -0.77
C GLY A 155 16.47 11.90 -0.43
N SER A 156 15.80 11.27 -1.40
CA SER A 156 14.62 10.45 -1.08
C SER A 156 15.08 9.10 -0.52
N LEU A 157 14.55 8.72 0.65
CA LEU A 157 14.83 7.42 1.30
C LEU A 157 14.60 6.25 0.33
N LEU A 158 13.58 6.35 -0.52
CA LEU A 158 13.27 5.31 -1.49
C LEU A 158 14.38 5.17 -2.55
N SER A 159 14.97 6.27 -3.02
CA SER A 159 16.09 6.22 -3.99
C SER A 159 17.39 5.70 -3.39
N GLU A 160 17.60 5.89 -2.08
CA GLU A 160 18.78 5.38 -1.37
C GLU A 160 18.70 3.86 -1.13
N VAL A 161 17.50 3.36 -0.79
CA VAL A 161 17.29 1.93 -0.49
C VAL A 161 17.05 1.10 -1.75
N LEU A 162 16.50 1.70 -2.81
CA LEU A 162 16.21 1.06 -4.08
C LEU A 162 16.87 1.87 -5.22
N PRO A 163 18.13 1.55 -5.57
CA PRO A 163 18.84 2.26 -6.62
C PRO A 163 18.08 2.18 -7.93
N LEU A 164 17.87 3.32 -8.59
CA LEU A 164 17.16 3.41 -9.85
C LEU A 164 17.79 2.47 -10.88
N TRP A 165 16.96 1.76 -11.66
CA TRP A 165 17.36 0.77 -12.67
C TRP A 165 18.01 -0.52 -12.18
N SER A 166 18.21 -0.68 -10.87
CA SER A 166 18.69 -1.95 -10.30
C SER A 166 17.66 -3.07 -10.45
N THR A 167 18.11 -4.33 -10.29
CA THR A 167 17.20 -5.49 -10.21
C THR A 167 16.15 -5.31 -9.10
N GLN A 168 16.56 -4.76 -7.96
CA GLN A 168 15.68 -4.49 -6.82
C GLN A 168 14.60 -3.47 -7.18
N PHE A 169 14.96 -2.41 -7.93
CA PHE A 169 14.02 -1.44 -8.44
C PHE A 169 12.96 -2.12 -9.31
N TRP A 170 13.37 -2.93 -10.29
CA TRP A 170 12.43 -3.60 -11.19
C TRP A 170 11.54 -4.63 -10.50
N VAL A 171 12.08 -5.37 -9.52
CA VAL A 171 11.27 -6.30 -8.71
C VAL A 171 10.26 -5.55 -7.85
N SER A 172 10.66 -4.43 -7.23
CA SER A 172 9.77 -3.60 -6.41
C SER A 172 8.69 -2.92 -7.25
N MET A 173 9.06 -2.29 -8.37
CA MET A 173 8.17 -1.48 -9.22
C MET A 173 7.34 -2.32 -10.20
N GLY A 174 7.71 -3.58 -10.42
CA GLY A 174 6.95 -4.55 -11.19
C GLY A 174 6.14 -5.48 -10.28
N PRO A 175 6.56 -6.75 -10.09
CA PRO A 175 5.76 -7.72 -9.35
C PRO A 175 5.48 -7.32 -7.90
N GLY A 176 6.40 -6.64 -7.21
CA GLY A 176 6.26 -6.21 -5.82
C GLY A 176 5.05 -5.30 -5.61
N ILE A 177 5.00 -4.15 -6.28
CA ILE A 177 3.90 -3.18 -6.14
C ILE A 177 2.56 -3.71 -6.66
N LEU A 178 2.58 -4.55 -7.72
CA LEU A 178 1.38 -5.22 -8.20
C LEU A 178 0.84 -6.22 -7.18
N ALA A 179 1.72 -7.02 -6.57
CA ALA A 179 1.35 -7.95 -5.50
C ALA A 179 0.80 -7.20 -4.28
N THR A 180 1.43 -6.09 -3.88
CA THR A 180 0.92 -5.20 -2.84
C THR A 180 -0.49 -4.73 -3.15
N ALA A 181 -0.74 -4.26 -4.38
CA ALA A 181 -2.07 -3.80 -4.80
C ALA A 181 -3.13 -4.91 -4.70
N VAL A 182 -2.80 -6.15 -5.09
CA VAL A 182 -3.68 -7.32 -4.99
C VAL A 182 -3.96 -7.68 -3.54
N VAL A 183 -2.93 -7.80 -2.69
CA VAL A 183 -3.08 -8.16 -1.26
C VAL A 183 -3.89 -7.09 -0.51
N MET A 184 -3.64 -5.81 -0.78
CA MET A 184 -4.43 -4.73 -0.19
C MET A 184 -5.89 -4.75 -0.66
N THR A 185 -6.13 -5.04 -1.94
CA THR A 185 -7.50 -5.20 -2.46
C THR A 185 -8.22 -6.38 -1.80
N TRP A 186 -7.53 -7.49 -1.58
CA TRP A 186 -8.05 -8.64 -0.86
C TRP A 186 -8.49 -8.26 0.56
N ILE A 187 -7.65 -7.55 1.33
CA ILE A 187 -7.99 -7.08 2.68
C ILE A 187 -9.17 -6.09 2.62
N TYR A 188 -9.12 -5.13 1.71
CA TYR A 188 -10.17 -4.12 1.52
C TYR A 188 -11.55 -4.77 1.23
N ASN A 189 -11.60 -5.70 0.27
CA ASN A 189 -12.84 -6.36 -0.13
C ASN A 189 -13.41 -7.24 1.00
N ASN A 190 -12.54 -7.83 1.83
CA ASN A 190 -12.99 -8.64 2.97
C ASN A 190 -13.27 -7.86 4.27
N THR A 191 -13.01 -6.54 4.29
CA THR A 191 -13.28 -5.63 5.41
C THR A 191 -14.38 -4.64 5.08
N GLN A 192 -15.36 -5.05 4.25
CA GLN A 192 -16.51 -4.23 3.84
C GLN A 192 -16.08 -2.90 3.19
N CYS A 193 -15.08 -2.97 2.31
CA CYS A 193 -14.52 -1.82 1.60
C CYS A 193 -13.98 -0.75 2.57
N SER A 194 -13.35 -1.16 3.66
CA SER A 194 -12.82 -0.23 4.66
C SER A 194 -11.53 0.44 4.16
N THR A 195 -11.62 1.74 3.89
CA THR A 195 -10.44 2.59 3.62
C THR A 195 -9.49 2.61 4.82
N LEU A 196 -10.03 2.57 6.04
CA LEU A 196 -9.21 2.44 7.25
C LEU A 196 -8.36 1.17 7.25
N ALA A 197 -8.92 0.02 6.86
CA ALA A 197 -8.15 -1.22 6.75
C ALA A 197 -7.01 -1.11 5.73
N ALA A 198 -7.25 -0.43 4.59
CA ALA A 198 -6.23 -0.16 3.59
C ALA A 198 -5.10 0.74 4.15
N ILE A 199 -5.46 1.81 4.86
CA ILE A 199 -4.50 2.70 5.53
C ILE A 199 -3.65 1.91 6.52
N LEU A 200 -4.28 1.08 7.36
CA LEU A 200 -3.58 0.33 8.39
C LEU A 200 -2.63 -0.71 7.81
N VAL A 201 -3.01 -1.44 6.75
CA VAL A 201 -2.09 -2.42 6.14
C VAL A 201 -0.95 -1.72 5.41
N HIS A 202 -1.22 -0.63 4.69
CA HIS A 202 -0.18 0.16 4.03
C HIS A 202 0.78 0.73 5.09
N PHE A 203 0.25 1.25 6.19
CA PHE A 203 1.06 1.67 7.33
C PHE A 203 1.94 0.55 7.87
N MET A 204 1.38 -0.64 8.12
CA MET A 204 2.17 -1.76 8.63
C MET A 204 3.25 -2.22 7.63
N MET A 205 2.98 -2.15 6.33
CA MET A 205 3.96 -2.42 5.28
C MET A 205 5.12 -1.42 5.31
N ASN A 206 4.83 -0.11 5.30
CA ASN A 206 5.87 0.92 5.32
C ASN A 206 6.62 0.93 6.65
N PHE A 207 5.89 0.88 7.77
CA PHE A 207 6.46 0.87 9.11
C PHE A 207 7.41 -0.31 9.29
N THR A 208 7.02 -1.53 8.92
CA THR A 208 7.90 -2.70 9.06
C THR A 208 9.12 -2.61 8.16
N LEU A 209 8.94 -2.12 6.93
CA LEU A 209 10.03 -1.96 5.97
C LEU A 209 11.10 -1.00 6.49
N GLU A 210 10.68 0.16 6.99
CA GLU A 210 11.56 1.20 7.51
C GLU A 210 12.12 0.86 8.89
N PHE A 211 11.34 0.20 9.75
CA PHE A 211 11.76 -0.24 11.08
C PHE A 211 12.89 -1.29 11.00
N LEU A 212 12.77 -2.25 10.09
CA LEU A 212 13.79 -3.30 9.92
C LEU A 212 14.94 -2.87 8.99
N ARG A 213 14.67 -1.97 8.03
CA ARG A 213 15.62 -1.47 7.03
C ARG A 213 16.50 -2.58 6.44
N LEU A 214 15.85 -3.67 6.00
CA LEU A 214 16.55 -4.85 5.50
C LEU A 214 17.42 -4.53 4.27
N PRO A 215 18.58 -5.18 4.12
CA PRO A 215 19.40 -5.13 2.91
C PRO A 215 18.61 -5.39 1.61
N GLY A 216 19.05 -4.78 0.50
CA GLY A 216 18.29 -4.75 -0.76
C GLY A 216 17.97 -6.13 -1.36
N ASP A 217 18.81 -7.13 -1.15
CA ASP A 217 18.56 -8.53 -1.53
C ASP A 217 17.45 -9.16 -0.68
N LEU A 218 17.45 -8.96 0.64
CA LEU A 218 16.36 -9.43 1.51
C LEU A 218 15.04 -8.73 1.17
N LYS A 219 15.09 -7.44 0.83
CA LYS A 219 13.93 -6.70 0.32
C LYS A 219 13.39 -7.31 -0.97
N THR A 220 14.26 -7.82 -1.84
CA THR A 220 13.85 -8.58 -3.04
C THR A 220 13.11 -9.85 -2.66
N TYR A 221 13.64 -10.65 -1.72
CA TYR A 221 12.95 -11.84 -1.23
C TYR A 221 11.60 -11.53 -0.57
N GLN A 222 11.49 -10.41 0.15
CA GLN A 222 10.25 -9.94 0.73
C GLN A 222 9.17 -9.71 -0.35
N PHE A 223 9.52 -9.03 -1.45
CA PHE A 223 8.59 -8.82 -2.57
C PHE A 223 8.25 -10.11 -3.31
N VAL A 224 9.18 -11.07 -3.40
CA VAL A 224 8.90 -12.41 -3.94
C VAL A 224 7.87 -13.12 -3.08
N TRP A 225 8.03 -13.15 -1.75
CA TRP A 225 7.06 -13.75 -0.84
C TRP A 225 5.70 -13.07 -0.90
N LEU A 226 5.66 -11.74 -0.98
CA LEU A 226 4.42 -11.01 -1.16
C LEU A 226 3.72 -11.36 -2.49
N THR A 227 4.50 -11.55 -3.56
CA THR A 227 4.00 -12.01 -4.86
C THR A 227 3.40 -13.40 -4.77
N ILE A 228 4.08 -14.33 -4.08
CA ILE A 228 3.56 -15.68 -3.82
C ILE A 228 2.26 -15.60 -3.03
N ILE A 229 2.18 -14.78 -1.98
CA ILE A 229 0.94 -14.57 -1.21
C ILE A 229 -0.18 -14.03 -2.10
N ALA A 230 0.10 -13.04 -2.97
CA ALA A 230 -0.88 -12.50 -3.90
C ALA A 230 -1.42 -13.57 -4.87
N ILE A 231 -0.55 -14.44 -5.37
CA ILE A 231 -0.93 -15.56 -6.23
C ILE A 231 -1.79 -16.56 -5.45
N VAL A 232 -1.36 -16.99 -4.28
CA VAL A 232 -2.11 -17.93 -3.42
C VAL A 232 -3.48 -17.37 -3.07
N VAL A 233 -3.57 -16.10 -2.66
CA VAL A 233 -4.84 -15.41 -2.39
C VAL A 233 -5.74 -15.43 -3.62
N THR A 234 -5.19 -15.15 -4.80
CA THR A 234 -5.96 -15.15 -6.05
C THR A 234 -6.48 -16.55 -6.40
N LEU A 235 -5.66 -17.59 -6.20
CA LEU A 235 -6.05 -18.98 -6.45
C LEU A 235 -7.10 -19.47 -5.45
N VAL A 236 -6.97 -19.11 -4.17
CA VAL A 236 -7.88 -19.56 -3.09
C VAL A 236 -9.21 -18.82 -3.11
N TYR A 237 -9.20 -17.49 -3.32
CA TYR A 237 -10.40 -16.65 -3.21
C TYR A 237 -11.02 -16.25 -4.55
N GLY A 238 -10.37 -16.63 -5.65
CA GLY A 238 -10.79 -16.34 -7.02
C GLY A 238 -10.54 -14.89 -7.45
N PRO A 239 -10.22 -14.65 -8.74
CA PRO A 239 -9.86 -13.33 -9.26
C PRO A 239 -11.05 -12.36 -9.36
N ALA A 240 -12.28 -12.89 -9.29
CA ALA A 240 -13.51 -12.14 -9.47
C ALA A 240 -13.72 -11.10 -8.36
N THR A 241 -13.56 -11.52 -7.11
CA THR A 241 -13.82 -10.67 -5.93
C THR A 241 -12.67 -10.66 -4.93
N LEU A 242 -11.74 -11.62 -4.99
CA LEU A 242 -10.74 -11.85 -3.95
C LEU A 242 -11.39 -12.02 -2.56
N THR A 243 -12.57 -12.63 -2.46
CA THR A 243 -13.21 -12.91 -1.16
C THR A 243 -13.73 -14.34 -1.05
N GLY A 244 -13.70 -15.12 -2.14
CA GLY A 244 -14.42 -16.40 -2.23
C GLY A 244 -15.95 -16.24 -2.24
N LYS A 245 -16.47 -14.99 -2.22
CA LYS A 245 -17.90 -14.68 -2.28
C LYS A 245 -18.29 -14.16 -3.65
N VAL A 246 -19.55 -14.36 -4.01
CA VAL A 246 -20.14 -13.77 -5.22
C VAL A 246 -20.10 -12.23 -5.12
N ARG A 247 -19.78 -11.56 -6.23
CA ARG A 247 -19.70 -10.10 -6.31
C ARG A 247 -21.07 -9.49 -5.97
N ARG A 248 -21.19 -8.84 -4.81
CA ARG A 248 -22.37 -8.02 -4.49
C ARG A 248 -22.29 -6.73 -5.30
N ARG A 249 -23.31 -6.42 -6.10
CA ARG A 249 -23.44 -5.10 -6.72
C ARG A 249 -23.69 -4.07 -5.59
N PRO A 250 -23.06 -2.88 -5.61
CA PRO A 250 -23.31 -1.85 -4.61
C PRO A 250 -24.79 -1.46 -4.55
N VAL A 251 -25.27 -1.10 -3.36
CA VAL A 251 -26.63 -0.60 -3.12
C VAL A 251 -26.87 0.64 -4.00
N GLY A 252 -27.97 0.65 -4.76
CA GLY A 252 -28.32 1.72 -5.72
C GLY A 252 -28.57 1.27 -7.17
N MET A 253 -28.50 -0.04 -7.46
CA MET A 253 -28.90 -0.58 -8.77
C MET A 253 -29.90 -1.72 -8.61
N GLU A 254 -31.14 -1.37 -8.29
CA GLU A 254 -32.28 -2.16 -8.73
C GLU A 254 -32.50 -1.87 -10.23
N GLN A 255 -32.41 -2.94 -11.02
CA GLN A 255 -32.91 -3.13 -12.39
C GLN A 255 -33.24 -1.87 -13.22
N GLU A 256 -32.40 -1.57 -14.20
CA GLU A 256 -32.94 -1.27 -15.54
C GLU A 256 -32.86 -2.56 -16.35
N SER A 257 -33.89 -3.38 -16.20
CA SER A 257 -34.27 -4.35 -17.22
C SER A 257 -34.99 -3.60 -18.33
N ALA A 258 -34.42 -3.65 -19.54
CA ALA A 258 -35.17 -3.61 -20.78
C ALA A 258 -34.76 -4.84 -21.59
#